data_AF-A0A2N5YUT8-F1
#
_entry.id   AF-A0A2N5YUT8-F1
#
_cell.length_a   1.000
_cell.length_b   1.000
_cell.length_c   1.000
_cell.angle_alpha   90.00
_cell.angle_beta   90.00
_cell.angle_gamma   90.00
#
_symmetry.space_group_name_H-M   'P 1'
#
loop_
_entity.id
_entity.type
_entity.pdbx_description
1 polymer ?
#
loop_
_entity_poly.entity_id
_entity_poly.type
_entity_poly.pdbx_seq_one_letter_code
_entity_poly.pdbx_strand_id
1 'polypeptide(L)'
;MSRKSVYILFIFTLAISVGVFAQHPSETVVDKDKYGSEALWSCSDKHFGYYYIDYEMPLPLHNGIENELKSHSLKIGYTYRYRLADFLDLGAEVAYVNRTSSIKYDSIPIFDPGTFYNKVKTYQNGFSGSVYFRITFAENTYRNLGYFMDICGYYDYYVWHGTQYVLKNSDVFQRTRFKQSDYIVNAGY
;
A
#
# COMPACT_ATOMS: atom_id res chain seq x y z
N MET A 1 -22.46 -10.21 -27.27
CA MET A 1 -21.53 -9.76 -26.20
C MET A 1 -20.93 -11.01 -25.56
N SER A 2 -19.60 -11.12 -25.46
CA SER A 2 -18.96 -12.35 -24.93
C SER A 2 -19.16 -12.46 -23.41
N ARG A 3 -19.17 -13.68 -22.84
CA ARG A 3 -19.26 -13.87 -21.38
C ARG A 3 -18.17 -13.07 -20.63
N LYS A 4 -16.96 -12.95 -21.20
CA LYS A 4 -15.86 -12.15 -20.65
C LYS A 4 -16.19 -10.65 -20.60
N SER A 5 -16.89 -10.14 -21.62
CA SER A 5 -17.33 -8.75 -21.68
C SER A 5 -18.37 -8.42 -20.60
N VAL A 6 -19.21 -9.38 -20.22
CA VAL A 6 -20.22 -9.22 -19.15
C VAL A 6 -19.55 -9.18 -17.77
N TYR A 7 -18.56 -10.04 -17.51
CA TYR A 7 -17.81 -10.01 -16.24
C TYR A 7 -17.00 -8.74 -16.06
N ILE A 8 -16.34 -8.25 -17.12
CA ILE A 8 -15.60 -6.98 -17.07
C ILE A 8 -16.56 -5.83 -16.78
N LEU A 9 -17.72 -5.79 -17.45
CA LEU A 9 -18.73 -4.77 -17.19
C LEU A 9 -19.21 -4.82 -15.74
N PHE A 10 -19.50 -6.03 -15.23
CA PHE A 10 -19.95 -6.21 -13.84
C PHE A 10 -18.91 -5.74 -12.82
N ILE A 11 -17.63 -6.08 -13.02
CA ILE A 11 -16.53 -5.61 -12.17
C ILE A 11 -16.37 -4.11 -12.25
N PHE A 12 -16.50 -3.51 -13.44
CA PHE A 12 -16.42 -2.05 -13.62
C PHE A 12 -17.58 -1.35 -12.91
N THR A 13 -18.80 -1.86 -13.03
CA THR A 13 -19.97 -1.29 -12.34
C THR A 13 -19.86 -1.42 -10.83
N LEU A 14 -19.32 -2.54 -10.33
CA LEU A 14 -19.02 -2.74 -8.91
C LEU A 14 -17.91 -1.79 -8.41
N ALA A 15 -16.87 -1.57 -9.22
CA ALA A 15 -15.80 -0.64 -8.87
C ALA A 15 -16.28 0.82 -8.87
N ILE A 16 -17.14 1.19 -9.82
CA ILE A 16 -17.75 2.53 -9.88
C ILE A 16 -18.70 2.72 -8.69
N SER A 17 -19.51 1.73 -8.32
CA SER A 17 -20.40 1.88 -7.17
C SER A 17 -19.62 2.04 -5.86
N VAL A 18 -18.53 1.29 -5.66
CA VAL A 18 -17.66 1.47 -4.48
C VAL A 18 -16.93 2.81 -4.50
N GLY A 19 -16.54 3.32 -5.67
CA GLY A 19 -15.89 4.63 -5.81
C GLY A 19 -16.81 5.82 -5.56
N VAL A 20 -18.08 5.74 -5.96
CA VAL A 20 -19.06 6.82 -5.78
C VAL A 20 -19.47 6.99 -4.31
N PHE A 21 -19.48 5.92 -3.50
CA PHE A 21 -19.71 6.04 -2.06
C PHE A 21 -18.49 6.52 -1.26
N ALA A 22 -17.28 6.47 -1.84
CA ALA A 22 -16.04 6.93 -1.19
C ALA A 22 -15.78 8.43 -1.36
N GLN A 23 -16.48 9.10 -2.28
CA GLN A 23 -16.32 10.52 -2.57
C GLN A 23 -17.66 11.24 -2.50
N HIS A 24 -18.22 11.35 -1.30
CA HIS A 24 -19.26 12.36 -1.08
C HIS A 24 -18.56 13.73 -1.08
N PRO A 25 -18.85 14.63 -2.04
CA PRO A 25 -18.33 15.98 -1.99
C PRO A 25 -18.75 16.61 -0.66
N SER A 26 -17.78 17.25 -0.02
CA SER A 26 -17.98 18.04 1.19
C SER A 26 -18.88 19.23 0.84
N GLU A 27 -20.20 19.00 0.77
CA GLU A 27 -21.16 20.08 0.94
C GLU A 27 -20.80 20.76 2.25
N THR A 28 -20.64 22.07 2.20
CA THR A 28 -20.49 22.94 3.37
C THR A 28 -21.72 22.77 4.25
N VAL A 29 -21.66 21.80 5.15
CA VAL A 29 -22.69 21.54 6.14
C VAL A 29 -22.64 22.70 7.15
N VAL A 30 -23.55 23.65 6.96
CA VAL A 30 -23.83 24.75 7.89
C VAL A 30 -24.47 24.23 9.19
N ASP A 31 -25.06 23.03 9.17
CA ASP A 31 -25.67 22.37 10.34
C ASP A 31 -24.81 21.20 10.83
N LYS A 32 -23.80 21.50 11.66
CA LYS A 32 -22.95 20.48 12.30
C LYS A 32 -23.71 19.43 13.13
N ASP A 33 -25.01 19.64 13.42
CA ASP A 33 -25.75 18.82 14.39
C ASP A 33 -27.00 18.10 13.84
N LYS A 34 -27.44 18.33 12.60
CA LYS A 34 -28.73 17.77 12.14
C LYS A 34 -28.65 16.35 11.59
N TYR A 35 -27.48 15.96 11.12
CA TYR A 35 -27.15 14.60 10.70
C TYR A 35 -25.84 14.21 11.38
N GLY A 36 -25.80 14.33 12.71
CA GLY A 36 -24.74 13.76 13.52
C GLY A 36 -24.54 12.32 13.05
N SER A 37 -23.42 12.06 12.38
CA SER A 37 -23.05 10.69 12.08
C SER A 37 -22.99 10.01 13.44
N GLU A 38 -23.73 8.92 13.63
CA GLU A 38 -23.64 8.07 14.83
C GLU A 38 -22.23 7.48 15.05
N ALA A 39 -21.23 7.89 14.25
CA ALA A 39 -19.83 7.67 14.52
C ALA A 39 -19.43 8.42 15.80
N LEU A 40 -19.28 7.64 16.88
CA LEU A 40 -18.78 8.09 18.18
C LEU A 40 -17.39 8.74 18.11
N TRP A 41 -16.62 8.55 17.02
CA TRP A 41 -15.23 8.98 16.86
C TRP A 41 -14.99 9.75 15.55
N SER A 42 -14.24 10.85 15.63
CA SER A 42 -13.98 11.82 14.56
C SER A 42 -12.51 12.24 14.48
N CYS A 43 -12.12 12.82 13.34
CA CYS A 43 -10.77 13.37 13.15
C CYS A 43 -10.44 14.52 14.12
N SER A 44 -11.44 15.12 14.78
CA SER A 44 -11.24 16.15 15.81
C SER A 44 -11.14 15.58 17.23
N ASP A 45 -11.38 14.29 17.46
CA ASP A 45 -11.41 13.76 18.81
C ASP A 45 -10.01 13.49 19.36
N LYS A 46 -9.92 13.49 20.70
CA LYS A 46 -8.68 13.23 21.43
C LYS A 46 -8.11 11.85 21.11
N HIS A 47 -8.98 10.87 20.92
CA HIS A 47 -8.64 9.53 20.50
C HIS A 47 -9.30 9.29 19.15
N PHE A 48 -8.50 8.92 18.16
CA PHE A 48 -9.00 8.66 16.82
C PHE A 48 -8.24 7.49 16.22
N GLY A 49 -8.96 6.53 15.66
CA GLY A 49 -8.34 5.43 14.94
C GLY A 49 -9.23 4.96 13.81
N TYR A 50 -8.60 4.49 12.75
CA TYR A 50 -9.30 4.04 11.55
C TYR A 50 -8.55 2.90 10.88
N TYR A 51 -9.32 2.05 10.21
CA TYR A 51 -8.78 1.06 9.30
C TYR A 51 -8.53 1.71 7.95
N TYR A 52 -7.45 1.31 7.29
CA TYR A 52 -7.14 1.77 5.95
C TYR A 52 -6.71 0.59 5.07
N ILE A 53 -6.97 0.77 3.78
CA ILE A 53 -6.49 -0.10 2.72
C ILE A 53 -5.72 0.82 1.78
N ASP A 54 -4.45 0.51 1.57
CA ASP A 54 -3.56 1.26 0.70
C ASP A 54 -3.08 0.34 -0.43
N TYR A 55 -3.16 0.82 -1.66
CA TYR A 55 -2.70 0.10 -2.84
C TYR A 55 -1.78 1.02 -3.65
N GLU A 56 -0.50 0.70 -3.61
CA GLU A 56 0.54 1.41 -4.33
C GLU A 56 0.91 0.64 -5.60
N MET A 57 0.98 1.34 -6.72
CA MET A 57 1.48 0.80 -7.99
C MET A 57 2.31 1.89 -8.66
N PRO A 58 3.51 1.57 -9.18
CA PRO A 58 4.28 2.55 -9.93
C PRO A 58 3.51 2.97 -11.18
N LEU A 59 3.23 4.27 -11.29
CA LEU A 59 2.70 4.89 -12.49
C LEU A 59 3.87 5.33 -13.38
N PRO A 60 4.09 4.66 -14.52
CA PRO A 60 5.24 4.95 -15.36
C PRO A 60 4.96 6.21 -16.17
N LEU A 61 5.71 7.27 -15.90
CA LEU A 61 5.61 8.56 -16.61
C LEU A 61 6.14 8.48 -18.05
N HIS A 62 6.87 7.42 -18.39
CA HIS A 62 7.32 7.07 -19.74
C HIS A 62 7.11 5.57 -19.94
N ASN A 63 6.92 5.11 -21.19
CA ASN A 63 6.97 3.69 -21.52
C ASN A 63 8.35 3.13 -21.12
N GLY A 64 8.41 2.50 -19.96
CA GLY A 64 9.65 2.18 -19.28
C GLY A 64 9.50 1.02 -18.30
N ILE A 65 10.67 0.59 -17.81
CA ILE A 65 11.01 -0.68 -17.16
C ILE A 65 9.90 -1.24 -16.24
N GLU A 66 9.24 -0.43 -15.41
CA GLU A 66 8.26 -0.94 -14.43
C GLU A 66 6.84 -1.21 -14.95
N ASN A 67 6.38 -0.55 -16.04
CA ASN A 67 5.00 -0.71 -16.55
C ASN A 67 4.70 -2.16 -16.97
N GLU A 68 5.68 -2.81 -17.59
CA GLU A 68 5.58 -4.19 -18.04
C GLU A 68 5.68 -5.20 -16.89
N LEU A 69 6.10 -4.72 -15.71
CA LEU A 69 6.59 -5.59 -14.65
C LEU A 69 5.56 -5.88 -13.55
N LYS A 70 4.48 -5.10 -13.44
CA LYS A 70 3.37 -5.30 -12.49
C LYS A 70 3.81 -5.33 -11.02
N SER A 71 4.76 -4.47 -10.66
CA SER A 71 5.07 -4.21 -9.25
C SER A 71 3.86 -3.60 -8.57
N HIS A 72 3.59 -3.97 -7.32
CA HIS A 72 2.49 -3.43 -6.53
C HIS A 72 2.75 -3.67 -5.03
N SER A 73 2.12 -2.87 -4.19
CA SER A 73 2.08 -3.05 -2.75
C SER A 73 0.64 -2.88 -2.28
N LEU A 74 0.10 -3.87 -1.58
CA LEU A 74 -1.16 -3.79 -0.87
C LEU A 74 -0.86 -3.77 0.63
N LYS A 75 -1.38 -2.76 1.33
CA LYS A 75 -1.34 -2.67 2.79
C LYS A 75 -2.76 -2.63 3.33
N ILE A 76 -3.01 -3.41 4.37
CA ILE A 76 -4.27 -3.37 5.11
C ILE A 76 -3.90 -3.21 6.56
N GLY A 77 -4.34 -2.12 7.18
CA GLY A 77 -3.86 -1.77 8.50
C GLY A 77 -4.88 -1.01 9.34
N TYR A 78 -4.44 -0.76 10.56
CA TYR A 78 -5.12 0.07 11.54
C TYR A 78 -4.13 1.10 12.05
N THR A 79 -4.58 2.35 12.12
CA THR A 79 -3.82 3.43 12.71
C THR A 79 -4.60 4.01 13.87
N TYR A 80 -3.88 4.35 14.92
CA TYR A 80 -4.40 4.98 16.10
C TYR A 80 -3.61 6.25 16.38
N ARG A 81 -4.33 7.28 16.81
CA ARG A 81 -3.80 8.58 17.11
C ARG A 81 -4.39 9.12 18.41
N TYR A 82 -3.52 9.70 19.21
CA TYR A 82 -3.81 10.42 20.43
C TYR A 82 -3.40 11.89 20.27
N ARG A 83 -4.35 12.80 20.41
CA ARG A 83 -4.09 14.24 20.38
C ARG A 83 -3.53 14.71 21.72
N LEU A 84 -2.35 15.31 21.67
CA LEU A 84 -1.74 15.99 22.82
C LEU A 84 -2.20 17.44 22.93
N ALA A 85 -2.27 18.13 21.79
CA ALA A 85 -2.71 19.52 21.65
C ALA A 85 -3.32 19.72 20.26
N ASP A 86 -4.00 20.83 20.01
CA ASP A 86 -4.70 21.06 18.73
C ASP A 86 -3.78 20.99 17.49
N PHE A 87 -2.49 21.28 17.67
CA PHE A 87 -1.47 21.24 16.63
C PHE A 87 -0.55 20.02 16.69
N LEU A 88 -0.71 19.13 17.68
CA LEU A 88 0.23 18.05 17.95
C LEU A 88 -0.47 16.74 18.31
N ASP A 89 -0.21 15.71 17.51
CA ASP A 89 -0.68 14.35 17.76
C ASP A 89 0.48 13.34 17.86
N LEU A 90 0.23 12.27 18.62
CA LEU A 90 1.02 11.06 18.69
C LEU A 90 0.24 9.92 18.05
N GLY A 91 0.87 9.05 17.30
CA GLY A 91 0.17 7.90 16.78
C GLY A 91 1.04 6.70 16.48
N ALA A 92 0.37 5.58 16.27
CA ALA A 92 0.97 4.32 15.93
C ALA A 92 0.12 3.61 14.87
N GLU A 93 0.79 2.89 14.00
CA GLU A 93 0.23 2.15 12.89
C GLU A 93 0.72 0.71 12.93
N VAL A 94 -0.18 -0.20 12.58
CA VAL A 94 0.18 -1.58 12.23
C VAL A 94 -0.57 -2.00 10.98
N ALA A 95 0.14 -2.61 10.05
CA ALA A 95 -0.41 -3.07 8.78
C ALA A 95 0.12 -4.45 8.44
N TYR A 96 -0.72 -5.24 7.77
CA TYR A 96 -0.24 -6.33 6.94
C TYR A 96 0.13 -5.77 5.56
N VAL A 97 1.31 -6.15 5.06
CA VAL A 97 1.85 -5.70 3.78
C VAL A 97 2.09 -6.89 2.87
N ASN A 98 1.53 -6.83 1.66
CA ASN A 98 1.87 -7.68 0.53
C ASN A 98 2.53 -6.81 -0.54
N ARG A 99 3.82 -7.00 -0.77
CA ARG A 99 4.59 -6.30 -1.79
C ARG A 99 5.12 -7.29 -2.82
N THR A 100 4.93 -6.95 -4.08
CA THR A 100 5.57 -7.63 -5.21
C THR A 100 6.37 -6.60 -5.98
N SER A 101 7.68 -6.82 -6.09
CA SER A 101 8.56 -6.01 -6.92
C SER A 101 9.07 -6.85 -8.08
N SER A 102 9.33 -6.20 -9.21
CA SER A 102 9.74 -6.87 -10.42
C SER A 102 10.79 -6.05 -11.13
N ILE A 103 11.90 -6.68 -11.52
CA ILE A 103 13.05 -6.02 -12.13
C ILE A 103 13.45 -6.80 -13.40
N LYS A 104 13.75 -6.09 -14.50
CA LYS A 104 14.33 -6.68 -15.72
C LYS A 104 15.81 -6.98 -15.50
N TYR A 105 16.31 -8.08 -16.06
CA TYR A 105 17.72 -8.45 -15.98
C TYR A 105 18.65 -7.33 -16.48
N ASP A 106 18.32 -6.72 -17.63
CA ASP A 106 19.11 -5.63 -18.22
C ASP A 106 19.22 -4.37 -17.33
N SER A 107 18.42 -4.29 -16.25
CA SER A 107 18.44 -3.23 -15.25
C SER A 107 19.26 -3.56 -14.00
N ILE A 108 19.88 -4.76 -13.93
CA ILE A 108 20.77 -5.19 -12.84
C ILE A 108 22.19 -5.32 -13.39
N PRO A 109 22.89 -4.19 -13.69
CA PRO A 109 24.16 -4.25 -14.42
C PRO A 109 25.36 -4.77 -13.60
N ILE A 110 25.26 -5.01 -12.29
CA ILE A 110 26.45 -5.07 -11.42
C ILE A 110 26.60 -6.37 -10.60
N PHE A 111 25.56 -7.20 -10.42
CA PHE A 111 25.64 -8.25 -9.39
C PHE A 111 25.07 -9.64 -9.72
N ASP A 112 24.69 -9.94 -10.97
CA ASP A 112 24.27 -11.30 -11.33
C ASP A 112 24.97 -11.81 -12.60
N PRO A 113 25.82 -12.85 -12.50
CA PRO A 113 26.48 -13.48 -13.65
C PRO A 113 25.55 -14.37 -14.49
N GLY A 114 24.27 -14.51 -14.12
CA GLY A 114 23.32 -15.42 -14.74
C GLY A 114 22.60 -14.87 -15.97
N THR A 115 23.03 -15.25 -17.17
CA THR A 115 22.34 -14.95 -18.45
C THR A 115 21.05 -15.77 -18.70
N PHE A 116 20.61 -16.57 -17.72
CA PHE A 116 19.58 -17.61 -17.90
C PHE A 116 18.14 -17.11 -17.70
N TYR A 117 17.92 -15.91 -17.16
CA TYR A 117 16.58 -15.37 -16.88
C TYR A 117 16.36 -13.99 -17.49
N ASN A 118 15.11 -13.70 -17.87
CA ASN A 118 14.71 -12.40 -18.43
C ASN A 118 14.27 -11.41 -17.35
N LYS A 119 13.72 -11.93 -16.26
CA LYS A 119 13.07 -11.13 -15.22
C LYS A 119 13.20 -11.77 -13.86
N VAL A 120 13.41 -10.93 -12.84
CA VAL A 120 13.36 -11.30 -11.43
C VAL A 120 12.11 -10.68 -10.81
N LYS A 121 11.38 -11.47 -10.03
CA LYS A 121 10.31 -10.99 -9.15
C LYS A 121 10.67 -11.28 -7.71
N THR A 122 10.52 -10.30 -6.85
CA THR A 122 10.56 -10.50 -5.41
C THR A 122 9.16 -10.34 -4.86
N TYR A 123 8.81 -11.16 -3.88
CA TYR A 123 7.59 -11.01 -3.10
C TYR A 123 7.97 -10.90 -1.64
N GLN A 124 7.26 -10.07 -0.91
CA GLN A 124 7.43 -9.81 0.52
C GLN A 124 6.04 -9.73 1.14
N ASN A 125 5.79 -10.56 2.13
CA ASN A 125 4.56 -10.60 2.90
C ASN A 125 4.92 -10.50 4.37
N GLY A 126 4.29 -9.60 5.09
CA GLY A 126 4.67 -9.38 6.47
C GLY A 126 3.84 -8.31 7.14
N PHE A 127 4.38 -7.82 8.24
CA PHE A 127 3.78 -6.74 9.02
C PHE A 127 4.67 -5.52 8.95
N SER A 128 4.06 -4.37 8.70
CA SER A 128 4.70 -3.07 8.88
C SER A 128 4.07 -2.39 10.08
N GLY A 129 4.81 -1.49 10.69
CA GLY A 129 4.23 -0.55 11.63
C GLY A 129 5.04 0.73 11.66
N SER A 130 4.42 1.76 12.22
CA SER A 130 5.08 3.04 12.41
C SER A 130 4.64 3.63 13.73
N VAL A 131 5.52 4.43 14.33
CA VAL A 131 5.15 5.37 15.39
C VAL A 131 5.46 6.76 14.87
N TYR A 132 4.50 7.66 14.96
CA TYR A 132 4.59 8.99 14.38
C TYR A 132 4.24 10.08 15.38
N PHE A 133 4.95 11.20 15.24
CA PHE A 133 4.57 12.49 15.78
C PHE A 133 4.06 13.35 14.63
N ARG A 134 2.84 13.86 14.77
CA ARG A 134 2.18 14.67 13.76
C ARG A 134 2.10 16.12 14.22
N ILE A 135 2.60 17.03 13.39
CA ILE A 135 2.44 18.47 13.56
C ILE A 135 1.45 18.96 12.52
N THR A 136 0.32 19.51 12.97
CA THR A 136 -0.73 20.07 12.13
C THR A 136 -0.50 21.58 11.96
N PHE A 137 -0.49 22.06 10.70
CA PHE A 137 -0.26 23.47 10.35
C PHE A 137 -1.54 24.25 10.04
N ALA A 138 -2.64 23.57 9.71
CA ALA A 138 -3.92 24.18 9.36
C ALA A 138 -5.06 23.54 10.16
N GLU A 139 -6.16 24.27 10.37
CA GLU A 139 -7.25 23.79 11.20
C GLU A 139 -7.79 22.42 10.76
N ASN A 140 -7.77 21.48 11.70
CA ASN A 140 -8.44 20.19 11.59
C ASN A 140 -9.94 20.43 11.64
N THR A 141 -10.69 19.89 10.67
CA THR A 141 -12.15 19.86 10.74
C THR A 141 -12.60 18.52 11.31
N TYR A 142 -13.88 18.42 11.67
CA TYR A 142 -14.48 17.17 12.16
C TYR A 142 -14.24 15.98 11.20
N ARG A 143 -14.15 16.26 9.90
CA ARG A 143 -13.97 15.24 8.84
C ARG A 143 -12.55 15.19 8.25
N ASN A 144 -11.71 16.20 8.47
CA ASN A 144 -10.42 16.34 7.79
C ASN A 144 -9.30 16.68 8.78
N LEU A 145 -8.18 15.95 8.66
CA LEU A 145 -6.95 16.12 9.42
C LEU A 145 -6.09 17.32 8.98
N GLY A 146 -6.60 18.14 8.06
CA GLY A 146 -5.94 19.36 7.62
C GLY A 146 -4.60 19.11 6.94
N TYR A 147 -3.76 20.15 6.91
CA TYR A 147 -2.37 20.03 6.47
C TYR A 147 -1.50 19.66 7.67
N PHE A 148 -0.74 18.58 7.55
CA PHE A 148 0.12 18.07 8.60
C PHE A 148 1.43 17.53 8.05
N MET A 149 2.43 17.42 8.93
CA MET A 149 3.68 16.73 8.69
C MET A 149 3.86 15.66 9.76
N ASP A 150 4.22 14.45 9.33
CA ASP A 150 4.56 13.35 10.21
C ASP A 150 6.07 13.18 10.26
N ILE A 151 6.60 13.13 11.48
CA ILE A 151 7.94 12.62 11.76
C ILE A 151 7.73 11.23 12.35
N CYS A 152 8.20 10.19 11.65
CA CYS A 152 7.92 8.83 12.03
C CYS A 152 9.14 7.92 11.95
N GLY A 153 9.14 6.91 12.84
CA GLY A 153 9.98 5.72 12.70
C GLY A 153 9.11 4.58 12.18
N TYR A 154 9.58 3.89 11.15
CA TYR A 154 8.89 2.73 10.58
C TYR A 154 9.70 1.46 10.83
N TYR A 155 8.99 0.33 10.94
CA TYR A 155 9.57 -1.00 10.96
C TYR A 155 8.79 -1.91 10.03
N ASP A 156 9.51 -2.85 9.42
CA ASP A 156 8.95 -3.88 8.55
C ASP A 156 9.48 -5.24 8.99
N TYR A 157 8.59 -6.21 9.13
CA TYR A 157 8.92 -7.59 9.45
C TYR A 157 8.30 -8.53 8.42
N TYR A 158 9.13 -9.12 7.56
CA TYR A 158 8.68 -10.00 6.49
C TYR A 158 8.67 -11.46 6.93
N VAL A 159 7.48 -12.05 7.00
CA VAL A 159 7.27 -13.47 7.36
C VAL A 159 7.50 -14.38 6.17
N TRP A 160 7.00 -13.98 5.00
CA TRP A 160 7.15 -14.75 3.76
C TRP A 160 7.67 -13.89 2.63
N HIS A 161 8.92 -14.13 2.28
CA HIS A 161 9.56 -13.46 1.18
C HIS A 161 10.37 -14.44 0.33
N GLY A 162 10.69 -14.01 -0.88
CA GLY A 162 11.58 -14.77 -1.75
C GLY A 162 11.63 -14.23 -3.16
N THR A 163 12.37 -14.95 -3.99
CA THR A 163 12.71 -14.53 -5.34
C THR A 163 12.22 -15.57 -6.34
N GLN A 164 11.59 -15.10 -7.39
CA GLN A 164 11.15 -15.89 -8.53
C GLN A 164 11.90 -15.40 -9.77
N TYR A 165 12.59 -16.32 -10.43
CA TYR A 165 13.26 -16.08 -11.70
C TYR A 165 12.36 -16.57 -12.84
N VAL A 166 12.23 -15.76 -13.90
CA VAL A 166 11.48 -16.11 -15.11
C VAL A 166 12.48 -16.32 -16.24
N LEU A 167 12.60 -17.57 -16.71
CA LEU A 167 13.58 -17.99 -17.71
C LEU A 167 13.28 -17.44 -19.11
N LYS A 168 14.33 -17.26 -19.91
CA LYS A 168 14.27 -16.58 -21.23
C LYS A 168 13.56 -17.37 -22.33
N ASN A 169 13.52 -18.70 -22.23
CA ASN A 169 13.29 -19.55 -23.40
C ASN A 169 12.36 -20.73 -23.12
N SER A 170 11.10 -20.48 -22.77
CA SER A 170 10.20 -21.60 -22.48
C SER A 170 8.82 -21.40 -23.09
N ASP A 171 8.58 -22.12 -24.18
CA ASP A 171 7.23 -22.52 -24.66
C ASP A 171 6.42 -23.24 -23.56
N VAL A 172 7.08 -23.61 -22.45
CA VAL A 172 6.51 -24.12 -21.20
C VAL A 172 6.73 -23.10 -20.09
N PHE A 173 5.69 -22.39 -19.65
CA PHE A 173 5.81 -21.39 -18.58
C PHE A 173 6.27 -22.01 -17.24
N GLN A 174 7.58 -22.05 -17.00
CA GLN A 174 8.18 -22.61 -15.78
C GLN A 174 8.42 -21.50 -14.75
N ARG A 175 7.87 -21.68 -13.54
CA ARG A 175 8.07 -20.78 -12.39
C ARG A 175 8.91 -21.49 -11.34
N THR A 176 10.17 -21.10 -11.18
CA THR A 176 11.00 -21.59 -10.09
C THR A 176 10.95 -20.59 -8.94
N ARG A 177 10.36 -20.99 -7.82
CA ARG A 177 10.26 -20.20 -6.59
C ARG A 177 11.35 -20.69 -5.64
N PHE A 178 12.33 -19.86 -5.36
CA PHE A 178 13.30 -20.15 -4.31
C PHE A 178 12.77 -19.58 -3.00
N LYS A 179 12.58 -20.45 -2.01
CA LYS A 179 12.51 -20.02 -0.61
C LYS A 179 13.93 -19.57 -0.24
N GLN A 180 14.06 -18.48 0.51
CA GLN A 180 15.38 -18.02 0.95
C GLN A 180 16.13 -19.18 1.59
N SER A 181 17.38 -19.37 1.19
CA SER A 181 18.23 -20.42 1.69
C SER A 181 18.70 -20.11 3.11
N ASP A 182 18.76 -21.13 3.95
CA ASP A 182 19.13 -21.00 5.37
C ASP A 182 20.52 -20.36 5.57
N TYR A 183 21.39 -20.35 4.55
CA TYR A 183 22.71 -19.72 4.62
C TYR A 183 22.70 -18.18 4.61
N ILE A 184 21.61 -17.53 4.18
CA ILE A 184 21.50 -16.06 4.25
C ILE A 184 21.05 -15.60 5.65
N VAL A 185 20.31 -16.45 6.38
CA VAL A 185 19.84 -16.19 7.75
C VAL A 185 21.02 -16.06 8.74
N ASN A 186 22.12 -16.79 8.50
CA ASN A 186 23.33 -16.71 9.33
C ASN A 186 24.22 -15.49 9.04
N ALA A 187 23.91 -14.69 8.02
CA ALA A 187 24.70 -13.51 7.67
C ALA A 187 24.23 -12.23 8.37
N GLY A 188 23.17 -12.29 9.19
CA GLY A 188 22.71 -11.16 10.01
C GLY A 188 22.20 -9.94 9.22
N TYR A 189 21.69 -10.16 8.00
CA TYR A 189 21.00 -9.15 7.20
C TYR A 189 19.48 -9.32 7.27
#